data_AF-A0A961YI80-F1
#
_entry.id   AF-A0A961YI80-F1
#
_cell.length_a   1.000
_cell.length_b   1.000
_cell.length_c   1.000
_cell.angle_alpha   90.00
_cell.angle_beta   90.00
_cell.angle_gamma   90.00
#
_symmetry.space_group_name_H-M   'P 1'
#
loop_
_entity.id
_entity.type
_entity.pdbx_description
1 polymer ?
#
loop_
_entity_poly.entity_id
_entity_poly.type
_entity_poly.pdbx_seq_one_letter_code
_entity_poly.pdbx_strand_id
1 'polypeptide(L)' 'GIRLGTPACTTRGFGIAEFRQVGALIAEVLDAVAQSEDGSAPLVEASVKEKVHALTARFPIYSD' A
#
# COMPACT_ATOMS: atom_id res chain seq x y z
N GLY A 1 -16.68 -3.38 4.23
CA GLY A 1 -16.06 -2.59 3.15
C GLY A 1 -14.99 -1.69 3.74
N ILE A 2 -14.01 -1.28 2.93
CA ILE A 2 -12.90 -0.40 3.33
C ILE A 2 -13.07 1.00 2.73
N ARG A 3 -12.64 2.05 3.45
CA ARG A 3 -12.66 3.45 2.96
C ARG A 3 -11.24 3.94 2.76
N LEU A 4 -10.97 4.51 1.60
CA LEU A 4 -9.65 5.02 1.21
C LEU A 4 -9.69 6.55 1.09
N GLY A 5 -8.62 7.22 1.50
CA GLY A 5 -8.50 8.68 1.43
C GLY A 5 -7.11 9.07 0.93
N THR A 6 -7.07 9.97 -0.05
CA THR A 6 -5.82 10.50 -0.62
C THR A 6 -5.13 11.63 0.16
N PRO A 7 -5.79 12.46 1.00
CA PRO A 7 -5.20 13.69 1.53
C PRO A 7 -3.82 13.54 2.18
N ALA A 8 -3.63 12.53 3.03
CA ALA A 8 -2.36 12.32 3.74
C ALA A 8 -1.19 12.03 2.78
N CYS A 9 -1.43 11.23 1.73
CA CYS A 9 -0.38 10.88 0.77
C CYS A 9 -0.17 12.00 -0.25
N THR A 10 -1.22 12.73 -0.66
CA THR A 10 -1.07 13.90 -1.56
C THR A 10 -0.29 15.03 -0.89
N THR A 11 -0.51 15.27 0.41
CA THR A 11 0.29 16.25 1.18
C THR A 11 1.78 15.88 1.21
N ARG A 12 2.10 14.59 1.15
CA ARG A 12 3.49 14.08 1.07
C ARG A 12 4.08 14.14 -0.34
N GLY A 13 3.30 14.42 -1.37
CA GLY A 13 3.75 14.52 -2.76
C GLY A 13 3.38 13.34 -3.66
N PHE A 14 2.51 12.42 -3.24
CA PHE A 14 2.05 11.34 -4.12
C PHE A 14 1.25 11.89 -5.29
N GLY A 15 1.61 11.46 -6.51
CA GLY A 15 0.87 11.76 -7.73
C GLY A 15 0.02 10.57 -8.20
N ILE A 16 -0.46 10.67 -9.44
CA ILE A 16 -1.31 9.66 -10.07
C ILE A 16 -0.59 8.31 -10.16
N ALA A 17 0.71 8.32 -10.50
CA ALA A 17 1.50 7.10 -10.66
C ALA A 17 1.62 6.35 -9.33
N GLU A 18 1.92 7.06 -8.24
CA GLU A 18 2.00 6.50 -6.90
C GLU A 18 0.65 5.92 -6.45
N PHE A 19 -0.47 6.59 -6.71
CA PHE A 19 -1.80 6.06 -6.36
C PHE A 19 -2.22 4.85 -7.19
N ARG A 20 -1.80 4.75 -8.47
CA ARG A 20 -1.96 3.51 -9.23
C ARG A 20 -1.20 2.36 -8.58
N GLN A 21 0.03 2.62 -8.14
CA GLN A 21 0.82 1.63 -7.41
C GLN A 21 0.17 1.25 -6.08
N VAL A 22 -0.34 2.20 -5.29
CA VAL A 22 -1.09 1.92 -4.05
C VAL A 22 -2.31 1.04 -4.33
N GLY A 23 -3.08 1.32 -5.38
CA GLY A 23 -4.21 0.48 -5.78
C GLY A 23 -3.81 -0.94 -6.12
N ALA A 24 -2.71 -1.12 -6.87
CA ALA A 24 -2.18 -2.44 -7.20
C ALA A 24 -1.72 -3.23 -5.96
N LEU A 25 -1.07 -2.55 -4.99
CA LEU A 25 -0.65 -3.17 -3.74
C LEU A 25 -1.85 -3.58 -2.86
N ILE A 26 -2.92 -2.78 -2.83
CA ILE A 26 -4.16 -3.14 -2.14
C ILE A 26 -4.79 -4.37 -2.78
N ALA A 27 -4.90 -4.40 -4.11
CA ALA A 27 -5.43 -5.55 -4.84
C ALA A 27 -4.61 -6.82 -4.58
N GLU A 28 -3.27 -6.73 -4.59
CA GLU A 28 -2.38 -7.87 -4.32
C GLU A 28 -2.67 -8.54 -2.96
N VAL A 29 -2.89 -7.74 -1.91
CA VAL A 29 -3.25 -8.28 -0.59
C VAL A 29 -4.66 -8.86 -0.58
N LEU A 30 -5.65 -8.14 -1.13
CA LEU A 30 -7.04 -8.59 -1.15
C LEU A 30 -7.22 -9.89 -1.94
N ASP A 31 -6.55 -10.02 -3.07
CA ASP A 31 -6.58 -11.24 -3.88
C ASP A 31 -5.96 -12.42 -3.15
N ALA A 32 -4.83 -12.21 -2.45
CA ALA A 32 -4.18 -13.26 -1.67
C ALA A 32 -5.00 -13.70 -0.46
N VAL A 33 -5.59 -12.74 0.27
CA VAL A 33 -6.51 -13.01 1.39
C VAL A 33 -7.78 -13.72 0.92
N ALA A 34 -8.31 -13.37 -0.25
CA ALA A 34 -9.49 -14.03 -0.80
C ALA A 34 -9.24 -15.49 -1.22
N GLN A 35 -7.98 -15.85 -1.47
CA GLN A 35 -7.56 -17.20 -1.83
C GLN A 35 -7.17 -18.06 -0.61
N SER A 36 -6.98 -17.46 0.57
CA SER A 36 -6.59 -18.21 1.78
C SER A 36 -7.81 -18.68 2.58
N GLU A 37 -7.69 -19.87 3.18
CA GLU A 37 -8.77 -20.47 3.97
C GLU A 37 -8.99 -19.76 5.31
N ASP A 38 -7.93 -19.17 5.87
CA ASP A 38 -7.94 -18.48 7.16
C ASP A 38 -8.03 -16.96 7.05
N GLY A 39 -8.10 -16.44 5.81
CA GLY A 39 -8.15 -15.00 5.55
C GLY A 39 -6.84 -14.27 5.84
N SER A 40 -5.71 -14.97 5.88
CA SER A 40 -4.38 -14.39 6.03
C SER A 40 -3.47 -14.70 4.84
N ALA A 41 -2.52 -13.82 4.53
CA ALA A 41 -1.56 -14.05 3.45
C ALA A 41 -0.15 -13.56 3.86
N PRO A 42 0.47 -14.16 4.89
CA PRO A 42 1.64 -13.59 5.57
C PRO A 42 2.84 -13.34 4.65
N LEU A 43 3.07 -14.19 3.65
CA LEU A 43 4.14 -14.00 2.67
C LEU A 43 3.88 -12.81 1.73
N VAL A 44 2.62 -12.65 1.28
CA VAL A 44 2.21 -11.54 0.42
C VAL A 44 2.18 -10.24 1.21
N GLU A 45 1.65 -10.26 2.43
CA GLU A 45 1.66 -9.12 3.35
C GLU A 45 3.08 -8.63 3.63
N ALA A 46 4.03 -9.54 3.89
CA ALA A 46 5.43 -9.20 4.08
C ALA A 46 6.04 -8.56 2.80
N SER A 47 5.77 -9.14 1.63
CA SER A 47 6.24 -8.57 0.35
C SER A 47 5.66 -7.18 0.08
N VAL A 48 4.35 -7.01 0.25
CA VAL A 48 3.66 -5.73 0.06
C VAL A 48 4.14 -4.69 1.06
N LYS A 49 4.41 -5.09 2.31
CA LYS A 49 4.98 -4.20 3.33
C LYS A 49 6.32 -3.61 2.88
N GLU A 50 7.23 -4.42 2.35
CA GLU A 50 8.52 -3.92 1.83
C GLU A 50 8.32 -2.95 0.64
N LYS A 51 7.41 -3.27 -0.29
CA LYS A 51 7.07 -2.38 -1.41
C LYS A 51 6.48 -1.04 -0.93
N VAL A 52 5.64 -1.07 0.11
CA VAL A 52 5.07 0.14 0.74
C VAL A 52 6.15 0.97 1.41
N HIS A 53 7.09 0.35 2.14
CA HIS A 53 8.22 1.06 2.74
C HIS A 53 9.08 1.72 1.66
N ALA A 54 9.42 1.01 0.58
CA ALA A 54 10.19 1.58 -0.53
C ALA A 54 9.46 2.76 -1.19
N LEU A 55 8.14 2.67 -1.39
CA LEU A 55 7.34 3.75 -1.96
C LEU A 55 7.30 4.98 -1.02
N THR A 56 7.02 4.76 0.26
CA THR A 56 6.85 5.85 1.22
C THR A 56 8.17 6.53 1.61
N ALA A 57 9.30 5.83 1.54
CA ALA A 57 10.63 6.39 1.75
C ALA A 57 11.01 7.48 0.74
N ARG A 58 10.41 7.46 -0.46
CA ARG A 58 10.58 8.51 -1.49
C ARG A 58 9.93 9.84 -1.11
N PHE A 59 9.04 9.84 -0.11
CA PHE A 59 8.22 10.99 0.28
C PHE A 59 8.21 11.15 1.81
N PRO A 60 9.34 11.53 2.43
CA PRO A 60 9.45 11.66 3.88
C PRO A 60 8.48 12.71 4.44
N ILE A 61 7.93 12.46 5.63
CA ILE A 61 7.02 13.41 6.32
C ILE A 61 7.81 14.44 7.12
N TYR A 62 8.86 13.97 7.80
CA TYR A 62 9.73 14.78 8.61
C TYR A 62 11.08 14.84 7.90
N SER A 63 11.52 16.07 7.62
CA SER A 63 12.94 16.35 7.41
C SER A 63 13.49 16.50 8.83
N ASP A 64 14.58 15.80 9.18
CA ASP A 64 15.19 15.94 10.51
C ASP A 64 15.32 17.40 10.96
#